data_AF-A0AAW9I8F2-F1
#
_entry.id   AF-A0AAW9I8F2-F1
#
_cell.length_a   1.000
_cell.length_b   1.000
_cell.length_c   1.000
_cell.angle_alpha   90.00
_cell.angle_beta   90.00
_cell.angle_gamma   90.00
#
_symmetry.space_group_name_H-M   'P 1'
#
loop_
_entity.id
_entity.type
_entity.pdbx_description
1 polymer ?
#
loop_
_entity_poly.entity_id
_entity_poly.type
_entity_poly.pdbx_seq_one_letter_code
_entity_poly.pdbx_strand_id
1 'polypeptide(L)'
;MSNDKMTAKQFSDKLLTGLSIGIVVALIPNALLGELLKAIIPHFAPAQTIFDVTVLAMRLTPMVIGVCIAMQFKLTPIQTASVGMATVIGSGVAKVAEKGTFVFAGTGDVI
;
A
#
# COMPACT_ATOMS: atom_id res chain seq x y z
N MET A 1 6.28 1.28 -33.05
CA MET A 1 6.46 0.93 -31.63
C MET A 1 7.71 0.08 -31.54
N SER A 2 8.82 0.65 -31.07
CA SER A 2 10.07 -0.11 -30.95
C SER A 2 9.83 -1.28 -30.01
N ASN A 3 10.08 -2.48 -30.52
CA ASN A 3 9.94 -3.75 -29.82
C ASN A 3 11.09 -3.88 -28.80
N ASP A 4 11.04 -3.08 -27.74
CA ASP A 4 12.01 -3.14 -26.66
C ASP A 4 11.63 -4.35 -25.80
N LYS A 5 12.21 -5.50 -26.13
CA LYS A 5 12.03 -6.72 -25.32
C LYS A 5 12.64 -6.44 -23.95
N MET A 6 11.78 -6.07 -23.00
CA MET A 6 12.18 -5.87 -21.62
C MET A 6 12.85 -7.14 -21.11
N THR A 7 14.13 -7.04 -20.79
CA THR A 7 14.90 -8.16 -20.23
C THR A 7 14.41 -8.43 -18.81
N ALA A 8 14.46 -9.68 -18.35
CA ALA A 8 14.06 -10.05 -16.98
C ALA A 8 14.74 -9.18 -15.91
N LYS A 9 16.00 -8.79 -16.12
CA LYS A 9 16.73 -7.86 -15.25
C LYS A 9 16.08 -6.47 -15.20
N GLN A 10 15.74 -5.89 -16.35
CA GLN A 10 15.10 -4.57 -16.42
C GLN A 10 13.70 -4.59 -15.80
N PHE A 11 12.97 -5.70 -15.94
CA PHE A 11 11.69 -5.90 -15.26
C PHE A 11 11.89 -5.88 -13.74
N SER A 12 12.80 -6.70 -13.21
CA SER A 12 13.07 -6.77 -11.78
C SER A 12 13.57 -5.45 -11.22
N ASP A 13 14.47 -4.74 -11.91
CA ASP A 13 14.99 -3.44 -11.48
C ASP A 13 13.86 -2.41 -11.37
N LYS A 14 12.94 -2.39 -12.34
CA LYS A 14 11.75 -1.53 -12.31
C LYS A 14 10.79 -1.93 -11.18
N LEU A 15 10.54 -3.22 -11.00
CA LEU A 15 9.70 -3.74 -9.93
C LEU A 15 10.25 -3.36 -8.55
N LEU A 16 11.54 -3.62 -8.31
CA LEU A 16 12.24 -3.30 -7.07
C LEU A 16 12.26 -1.79 -6.80
N THR A 17 12.45 -0.97 -7.84
CA THR A 17 12.41 0.49 -7.72
C THR A 17 11.01 0.96 -7.31
N GLY A 18 9.97 0.47 -7.99
CA GLY A 18 8.58 0.81 -7.67
C GLY A 18 8.17 0.36 -6.26
N LEU A 19 8.59 -0.85 -5.87
CA LEU A 19 8.42 -1.38 -4.52
C LEU A 19 9.09 -0.47 -3.48
N SER A 20 10.36 -0.12 -3.68
CA SER A 20 11.13 0.74 -2.76
C SER A 20 10.45 2.08 -2.55
N ILE A 21 9.99 2.73 -3.63
CA ILE A 21 9.27 4.01 -3.55
C ILE A 21 7.94 3.81 -2.82
N GLY A 22 7.18 2.76 -3.16
CA GLY A 22 5.88 2.47 -2.54
C GLY A 22 5.98 2.26 -1.03
N ILE A 23 6.97 1.50 -0.57
CA ILE A 23 7.22 1.24 0.86
C ILE A 23 7.53 2.55 1.58
N VAL A 24 8.43 3.37 1.02
CA VAL A 24 8.83 4.65 1.62
C VAL A 24 7.64 5.60 1.73
N VAL A 25 6.83 5.73 0.66
CA VAL A 25 5.65 6.60 0.63
C VAL A 25 4.59 6.16 1.63
N ALA A 26 4.40 4.86 1.83
CA ALA A 26 3.37 4.34 2.72
C ALA A 26 3.80 4.31 4.20
N LEU A 27 5.06 3.97 4.49
CA LEU A 27 5.52 3.76 5.86
C LEU A 27 5.91 5.06 6.58
N ILE A 28 6.54 6.02 5.89
CA ILE A 28 7.03 7.24 6.55
C ILE A 28 5.89 8.06 7.18
N PRO A 29 4.83 8.44 6.44
CA PRO A 29 3.79 9.30 7.00
C PRO A 29 3.09 8.61 8.17
N ASN A 30 2.85 7.31 8.02
CA ASN A 30 2.15 6.56 9.04
C ASN A 30 2.99 6.33 10.31
N ALA A 31 4.29 6.04 10.19
CA ALA A 31 5.14 5.88 11.36
C ALA A 31 5.23 7.19 12.17
N LEU A 32 5.33 8.32 11.47
CA LEU A 32 5.37 9.64 12.11
C LEU A 32 4.03 10.03 12.72
N LEU A 33 2.94 9.93 11.96
CA LEU A 33 1.60 10.28 12.43
C LEU A 33 1.11 9.35 13.53
N GLY A 34 1.37 8.05 13.43
CA GLY A 34 0.96 7.04 14.41
C GLY A 34 1.59 7.28 15.78
N GLU A 35 2.90 7.53 15.84
CA GLU A 35 3.59 7.82 17.10
C GLU A 35 3.20 9.19 17.68
N LEU A 36 3.02 10.19 16.83
CA LEU A 36 2.62 11.53 17.24
C LEU A 36 1.17 11.56 17.77
N LEU A 37 0.25 10.83 17.11
CA LEU A 37 -1.13 10.68 17.58
C LEU A 37 -1.19 9.93 18.90
N LYS A 38 -0.42 8.84 19.08
CA LYS A 38 -0.34 8.13 20.38
C LYS A 38 0.06 9.05 21.53
N ALA A 39 0.98 9.98 21.29
CA ALA A 39 1.40 10.96 22.30
C ALA A 39 0.28 11.98 22.64
N ILE A 40 -0.62 12.27 21.69
CA ILE A 40 -1.69 13.26 21.83
C ILE A 40 -3.00 12.66 22.39
N ILE A 41 -3.28 11.39 22.11
CA ILE A 41 -4.47 10.65 22.62
C ILE A 41 -4.76 10.88 24.12
N PRO A 42 -3.78 10.81 25.05
CA PRO A 42 -4.06 11.02 26.48
C PRO A 42 -4.52 12.44 26.82
N HIS A 43 -4.32 13.42 25.94
CA HIS A 43 -4.68 14.82 26.15
C HIS A 43 -5.90 15.26 25.32
N PHE A 44 -6.30 14.46 24.31
CA PHE A 44 -7.40 14.81 23.40
C PHE A 44 -8.14 13.56 22.91
N ALA A 45 -9.30 13.26 23.52
CA ALA A 45 -10.10 12.08 23.20
C ALA A 45 -10.50 11.92 21.71
N PRO A 46 -10.79 13.00 20.94
CA PRO A 46 -11.05 12.87 19.50
C PRO A 46 -9.83 12.45 18.66
N ALA A 47 -8.61 12.49 19.20
CA ALA A 47 -7.41 12.01 18.49
C ALA A 47 -7.46 10.50 18.22
N GLN A 48 -8.25 9.74 19.00
CA GLN A 48 -8.46 8.31 18.78
C GLN A 48 -9.08 8.02 17.41
N THR A 49 -10.07 8.83 16.98
CA THR A 49 -10.69 8.66 15.65
C THR A 49 -9.71 8.93 14.52
N ILE A 50 -8.83 9.92 14.69
CA ILE A 50 -7.78 10.25 13.70
C ILE A 50 -6.75 9.12 13.65
N PHE A 51 -6.43 8.51 14.79
CA PHE A 51 -5.56 7.35 14.87
C PHE A 51 -6.17 6.15 14.12
N ASP A 52 -7.44 5.84 14.32
CA ASP A 52 -8.11 4.73 13.63
C ASP A 52 -8.13 4.92 12.10
N VAL A 53 -8.34 6.15 11.61
CA VAL A 53 -8.24 6.48 10.17
C VAL A 53 -6.80 6.32 9.66
N THR A 54 -5.81 6.69 10.46
CA THR A 54 -4.38 6.52 10.10
C THR A 54 -4.01 5.04 9.99
N VAL A 55 -4.52 4.20 10.91
CA VAL A 55 -4.37 2.74 10.85
C VAL A 55 -5.12 2.14 9.65
N LEU A 56 -6.25 2.71 9.26
CA LEU A 56 -6.93 2.31 8.01
C LEU A 56 -6.08 2.66 6.78
N ALA A 57 -5.42 3.82 6.76
CA ALA A 57 -4.50 4.17 5.68
C ALA A 57 -3.30 3.20 5.60
N MET A 58 -2.78 2.71 6.73
CA MET A 58 -1.76 1.64 6.74
C MET A 58 -2.22 0.38 6.04
N ARG A 59 -3.47 -0.02 6.24
CA ARG A 59 -4.04 -1.22 5.61
C ARG A 59 -4.11 -1.11 4.09
N LEU A 60 -4.04 0.10 3.54
CA LEU A 60 -4.03 0.37 2.10
C LEU A 60 -2.60 0.54 1.52
N THR A 61 -1.56 0.44 2.35
CA THR A 61 -0.15 0.39 1.92
C THR A 61 0.11 -0.51 0.69
N PRO A 62 -0.39 -1.76 0.63
CA PRO A 62 -0.16 -2.62 -0.54
C PRO A 62 -0.77 -2.07 -1.84
N MET A 63 -1.87 -1.29 -1.76
CA MET A 63 -2.44 -0.59 -2.91
C MET A 63 -1.45 0.46 -3.43
N VAL A 64 -0.90 1.28 -2.54
CA VAL A 64 0.06 2.35 -2.88
C VAL A 64 1.29 1.77 -3.55
N ILE A 65 1.79 0.65 -3.02
CA ILE A 65 2.93 -0.08 -3.61
C ILE A 65 2.60 -0.58 -5.02
N GLY A 66 1.43 -1.20 -5.22
CA GLY A 66 0.98 -1.65 -6.54
C GLY A 66 0.86 -0.51 -7.55
N VAL A 67 0.35 0.65 -7.12
CA VAL A 67 0.27 1.85 -7.96
C VAL A 67 1.67 2.38 -8.32
N CYS A 68 2.60 2.47 -7.37
CA CYS A 68 3.98 2.90 -7.62
C CYS A 68 4.72 1.97 -8.59
N ILE A 69 4.52 0.65 -8.46
CA ILE A 69 5.05 -0.34 -9.40
C ILE A 69 4.47 -0.12 -10.80
N ALA A 70 3.15 0.00 -10.92
CA ALA A 70 2.48 0.23 -12.20
C ALA A 70 2.94 1.53 -12.90
N MET A 71 3.22 2.58 -12.13
CA MET A 71 3.79 3.83 -12.66
C MET A 71 5.20 3.63 -13.24
N GLN A 72 6.03 2.76 -12.63
CA GLN A 72 7.38 2.45 -13.14
C GLN A 72 7.35 1.69 -14.49
N PHE A 73 6.25 0.98 -14.74
CA PHE A 73 5.93 0.32 -16.01
C PHE A 73 5.15 1.20 -17.01
N LYS A 74 4.85 2.46 -16.65
CA LYS A 74 4.09 3.41 -17.49
C LYS A 74 2.73 2.85 -17.95
N LEU A 75 2.07 2.11 -17.06
CA LEU A 75 0.75 1.54 -17.33
C LEU A 75 -0.32 2.63 -17.46
N THR A 76 -1.38 2.33 -18.22
CA THR A 76 -2.54 3.21 -18.34
C THR A 76 -3.28 3.32 -16.99
N PRO A 77 -4.10 4.37 -16.76
CA PRO A 77 -4.84 4.52 -15.50
C PRO A 77 -5.67 3.30 -15.12
N ILE A 78 -6.30 2.64 -16.10
CA ILE A 78 -7.09 1.42 -15.89
C ILE A 78 -6.18 0.26 -15.42
N GLN A 79 -5.04 0.08 -16.09
CA GLN A 79 -4.08 -0.97 -15.72
C GLN A 79 -3.47 -0.72 -14.33
N THR A 80 -3.15 0.53 -14.02
CA THR A 80 -2.62 0.93 -12.71
C THR A 80 -3.62 0.66 -11.59
N ALA A 81 -4.89 1.02 -11.78
CA ALA A 81 -5.95 0.73 -10.82
C ALA A 81 -6.15 -0.79 -10.64
N SER A 82 -6.13 -1.56 -11.72
CA SER A 82 -6.21 -3.02 -11.66
C SER A 82 -5.05 -3.65 -10.89
N VAL A 83 -3.81 -3.18 -11.12
CA VAL A 83 -2.63 -3.66 -10.36
C VAL A 83 -2.75 -3.28 -8.89
N GLY A 84 -3.15 -2.04 -8.57
CA GLY A 84 -3.36 -1.60 -7.18
C GLY A 84 -4.44 -2.41 -6.45
N MET A 85 -5.51 -2.83 -7.12
CA MET A 85 -6.52 -3.73 -6.53
C MET A 85 -5.97 -5.15 -6.38
N ALA A 86 -5.23 -5.64 -7.37
CA ALA A 86 -4.62 -6.97 -7.33
C ALA A 86 -3.61 -7.10 -6.16
N THR A 87 -2.85 -6.04 -5.86
CA THR A 87 -1.92 -6.06 -4.72
C THR A 87 -2.62 -6.05 -3.36
N VAL A 88 -3.78 -5.40 -3.22
CA VAL A 88 -4.59 -5.50 -2.00
C VAL A 88 -5.07 -6.93 -1.76
N ILE A 89 -5.51 -7.63 -2.82
CA ILE A 89 -5.95 -9.03 -2.70
C ILE A 89 -4.75 -9.94 -2.45
N GLY A 90 -3.64 -9.73 -3.18
CA GLY A 90 -2.44 -10.57 -3.10
C GLY A 90 -1.66 -10.42 -1.80
N SER A 91 -1.61 -9.22 -1.21
CA SER A 91 -0.94 -8.95 0.07
C SER A 91 -1.60 -9.64 1.28
N GLY A 92 -2.80 -10.19 1.13
CA GLY A 92 -3.53 -10.82 2.22
C GLY A 92 -3.98 -9.83 3.31
N VAL A 93 -3.97 -8.51 3.03
CA VAL A 93 -4.49 -7.50 3.96
C VAL A 93 -6.00 -7.61 4.11
N ALA A 94 -6.70 -8.00 3.05
CA ALA A 94 -8.13 -8.30 3.06
C ALA A 94 -8.33 -9.81 3.27
N LYS A 95 -8.82 -10.19 4.47
CA LYS A 95 -9.15 -11.58 4.80
C LYS A 95 -10.66 -11.76 4.89
N VAL A 96 -11.15 -12.91 4.44
CA VAL A 96 -12.55 -13.29 4.63
C VAL A 96 -12.70 -13.80 6.06
N ALA A 97 -13.43 -13.07 6.89
CA ALA A 97 -13.80 -13.51 8.23
C ALA A 97 -15.05 -14.42 8.17
N GLU A 98 -15.46 -14.94 9.33
CA GLU A 98 -16.70 -15.71 9.43
C GLU A 98 -17.92 -14.93 8.90
N LYS A 99 -18.82 -15.64 8.21
CA LYS A 99 -20.04 -15.12 7.58
C LYS A 99 -19.83 -14.17 6.38
N GLY A 100 -18.71 -14.26 5.67
CA GLY A 100 -18.53 -13.54 4.39
C GLY A 100 -18.22 -12.05 4.53
N THR A 101 -17.80 -11.62 5.72
CA THR A 101 -17.37 -10.23 5.96
C THR A 101 -15.90 -10.08 5.59
N PHE A 102 -15.56 -9.01 4.86
CA PHE A 102 -14.16 -8.68 4.59
C PHE A 102 -13.58 -7.89 5.77
N VAL A 103 -12.56 -8.46 6.41
CA VAL A 103 -11.81 -7.77 7.46
C VAL A 103 -10.46 -7.38 6.89
N PHE A 104 -10.19 -6.08 6.88
CA PHE A 104 -8.86 -5.58 6.61
C PHE A 104 -8.06 -5.71 7.92
N ALA A 105 -6.93 -6.42 7.93
CA ALA A 105 -6.13 -6.61 9.13
C ALA A 105 -4.63 -6.57 8.84
N GLY A 106 -3.91 -5.79 9.65
CA GLY A 106 -2.46 -5.57 9.49
C GLY A 106 -2.12 -4.66 8.31
N THR A 107 -0.87 -4.70 7.87
CA THR A 107 -0.36 -3.92 6.73
C THR A 107 -0.44 -4.68 5.41
N GLY A 108 -0.86 -5.94 5.44
CA GLY A 108 -0.60 -6.90 4.35
C GLY A 108 0.87 -7.33 4.32
N ASP A 109 1.15 -8.40 3.59
CA ASP A 109 2.51 -8.69 3.17
C ASP A 109 2.95 -7.63 2.15
N VAL A 110 4.08 -7.01 2.45
CA VAL A 110 4.63 -5.88 1.72
C VAL A 110 5.67 -6.36 0.70
N ILE A 111 6.09 -7.64 0.79
CA ILE A 111 7.23 -8.22 0.06
C ILE A 111 6.80 -9.47 -0.71
#